data_AF-V9D9H3-F1
#
_entry.id   AF-V9D9H3-F1
#
_cell.length_a   1.000
_cell.length_b   1.000
_cell.length_c   1.000
_cell.angle_alpha   90.00
_cell.angle_beta   90.00
_cell.angle_gamma   90.00
#
_symmetry.space_group_name_H-M   'P 1'
#
loop_
_entity.id
_entity.type
_entity.pdbx_description
1 polymer ?
#
loop_
_entity_poly.entity_id
_entity_poly.type
_entity_poly.pdbx_seq_one_letter_code
_entity_poly.pdbx_strand_id
1 'polypeptide(L)'
;MTASVPPISSLVQFAPHALPSLSPWFIAVVLLSYLALVRALRFRALRRVERQYASLVQDPYDMDYKAAHKIMHLSMLYDCPFIYAFSGQFSLLKTFTIASGTGLLVKTRQLGSSANVGRRINDTGLITTEFVVGSLDSERGSRALAKMNWMHRQYGDKITQPEMLHTLAVSILEAIRWVDTYEWRELTYLEKVALFVYWREIGNRMGIKDIPPTLEKLAEWTKEYQKTAMAYSDNNRICADMSLEFFLKHVSSPLRGVFRKVLMALLEPRTREALGYAAPSATVQTLVYRFFRLRAFVVGHLFLPRLRPLDPLAKEDRKSGRLHPGQQTIEPWYVKDTAWNKFVAFLTGGTQYLPGPKFKSEGYLPEELGPAKFEKIAKDAVLKEAEAQRAYAAEGGAAVLGCPFRF
;
A
#
# COMPACT_ATOMS: atom_id res chain seq x y z
N MET A 1 -13.40 -64.07 -54.82
CA MET A 1 -14.03 -62.76 -54.60
C MET A 1 -13.14 -61.96 -53.65
N THR A 2 -12.22 -61.18 -54.22
CA THR A 2 -11.27 -60.35 -53.49
C THR A 2 -11.86 -58.94 -53.35
N ALA A 3 -12.23 -58.55 -52.13
CA ALA A 3 -12.71 -57.20 -51.84
C ALA A 3 -11.52 -56.23 -51.85
N SER A 4 -11.55 -55.25 -52.75
CA SER A 4 -10.56 -54.18 -52.82
C SER A 4 -10.82 -53.14 -51.71
N VAL A 5 -9.82 -52.94 -50.85
CA VAL A 5 -9.78 -51.83 -49.90
C VAL A 5 -9.36 -50.57 -50.68
N PRO A 6 -10.08 -49.44 -50.59
CA PRO A 6 -9.71 -48.23 -51.31
C PRO A 6 -8.44 -47.59 -50.69
N PRO A 7 -7.64 -46.86 -51.48
CA PRO A 7 -6.40 -46.26 -51.00
C PRO A 7 -6.68 -45.13 -49.99
N ILE A 8 -5.78 -45.00 -49.00
CA ILE A 8 -5.81 -44.06 -47.85
C ILE A 8 -5.76 -42.57 -48.28
N SER A 9 -5.63 -42.27 -49.57
CA SER A 9 -5.53 -40.89 -50.09
C SER A 9 -6.84 -40.09 -50.08
N SER A 10 -7.98 -40.67 -49.67
CA SER A 10 -9.27 -39.99 -49.60
C SER A 10 -9.64 -39.44 -48.21
N LEU A 11 -8.78 -39.62 -47.19
CA LEU A 11 -9.03 -39.10 -45.86
C LEU A 11 -8.27 -37.79 -45.64
N VAL A 12 -9.04 -36.70 -45.76
CA VAL A 12 -8.80 -35.38 -45.15
C VAL A 12 -7.81 -34.47 -45.89
N GLN A 13 -8.28 -33.86 -46.98
CA GLN A 13 -7.84 -32.51 -47.35
C GLN A 13 -8.51 -31.53 -46.37
N PHE A 14 -7.86 -31.20 -45.26
CA PHE A 14 -8.20 -29.97 -44.52
C PHE A 14 -7.75 -28.79 -45.38
N ALA A 15 -8.66 -28.26 -46.20
CA ALA A 15 -8.50 -26.92 -46.72
C ALA A 15 -8.38 -25.98 -45.51
N PRO A 16 -7.33 -25.15 -45.39
CA PRO A 16 -7.29 -24.13 -44.36
C PRO A 16 -8.44 -23.18 -44.65
N HIS A 17 -9.53 -23.27 -43.88
CA HIS A 17 -10.56 -22.24 -43.89
C HIS A 17 -9.87 -20.93 -43.51
N ALA A 18 -9.60 -20.09 -44.51
CA ALA A 18 -9.14 -18.73 -44.27
C ALA A 18 -10.20 -18.05 -43.40
N LEU A 19 -9.82 -17.69 -42.16
CA LEU A 19 -10.69 -16.92 -41.29
C LEU A 19 -11.17 -15.70 -42.08
N PRO A 20 -12.48 -15.41 -42.12
CA PRO A 20 -12.99 -14.28 -42.88
C PRO A 20 -12.29 -13.00 -42.39
N SER A 21 -11.62 -12.30 -43.30
CA SER A 21 -10.93 -11.06 -42.98
C SER A 21 -11.97 -10.03 -42.51
N LEU A 22 -11.93 -9.66 -41.24
CA LEU A 22 -12.79 -8.62 -40.70
C LEU A 22 -12.57 -7.32 -41.49
N SER A 23 -13.66 -6.70 -41.94
CA SER A 23 -13.58 -5.40 -42.62
C SER A 23 -12.87 -4.37 -41.72
N PRO A 24 -11.92 -3.58 -42.23
CA PRO A 24 -11.27 -2.51 -41.46
C PRO A 24 -12.27 -1.56 -40.78
N TRP A 25 -13.42 -1.32 -41.42
CA TRP A 25 -14.50 -0.51 -40.86
C TRP A 25 -15.15 -1.13 -39.63
N PHE A 26 -15.36 -2.45 -39.64
CA PHE A 26 -15.90 -3.15 -38.47
C PHE A 26 -14.94 -3.04 -37.28
N ILE A 27 -13.63 -3.24 -37.52
CA ILE A 27 -12.61 -3.09 -36.48
C ILE A 27 -12.59 -1.66 -35.94
N ALA A 28 -12.65 -0.64 -36.80
CA ALA A 28 -12.68 0.75 -36.39
C ALA A 28 -13.92 1.08 -35.54
N VAL A 29 -15.10 0.61 -35.93
CA VAL A 29 -16.36 0.82 -35.18
C VAL A 29 -16.28 0.17 -33.79
N VAL A 30 -15.78 -1.06 -33.69
CA VAL A 30 -15.62 -1.76 -32.41
C VAL A 30 -14.63 -1.02 -31.51
N LEU A 31 -13.48 -0.60 -32.04
CA LEU A 31 -12.46 0.14 -31.28
C LEU A 31 -13.00 1.48 -30.78
N LEU A 32 -13.64 2.27 -31.65
CA LEU A 32 -14.20 3.57 -31.27
C LEU A 32 -15.33 3.42 -30.24
N SER A 33 -16.20 2.43 -30.41
CA SER A 33 -17.28 2.12 -29.44
C SER A 33 -16.70 1.72 -28.09
N TYR A 34 -15.66 0.90 -28.07
CA TYR A 34 -14.96 0.51 -26.85
C TYR A 34 -14.32 1.71 -26.15
N LEU A 35 -13.60 2.57 -26.88
CA LEU A 35 -12.97 3.77 -26.30
C LEU A 35 -14.01 4.76 -25.77
N ALA A 36 -15.14 4.93 -26.47
CA ALA A 36 -16.27 5.72 -25.99
C ALA A 36 -16.84 5.17 -24.68
N LEU A 37 -17.01 3.84 -24.59
CA LEU A 37 -17.45 3.17 -23.36
C LEU A 37 -16.47 3.40 -22.20
N VAL A 38 -15.16 3.23 -22.45
CA VAL A 38 -14.11 3.52 -21.46
C VAL A 38 -14.23 4.97 -20.96
N ARG A 39 -14.35 5.94 -21.87
CA ARG A 39 -14.43 7.36 -21.53
C ARG A 39 -15.69 7.70 -20.74
N ALA A 40 -16.83 7.12 -21.10
CA ALA A 40 -18.11 7.33 -20.42
C ALA A 40 -18.08 6.82 -18.97
N LEU A 41 -17.48 5.63 -18.77
CA LEU A 41 -17.43 4.98 -17.47
C LEU A 41 -16.32 5.51 -16.56
N ARG A 42 -15.19 6.00 -17.10
CA ARG A 42 -13.96 6.33 -16.34
C ARG A 42 -14.20 7.13 -15.07
N PHE A 43 -14.97 8.22 -15.17
CA PHE A 43 -15.20 9.16 -14.07
C PHE A 43 -16.54 8.94 -13.36
N ARG A 44 -17.22 7.82 -13.62
CA ARG A 44 -18.54 7.54 -13.04
C ARG A 44 -18.49 7.42 -11.51
N ALA A 45 -17.46 6.76 -10.98
CA ALA A 45 -17.28 6.58 -9.54
C ALA A 45 -16.93 7.91 -8.85
N LEU A 46 -16.01 8.69 -9.43
CA LEU A 46 -15.69 10.04 -8.94
C LEU A 46 -16.92 10.94 -8.88
N ARG A 47 -17.66 11.07 -10.00
CA ARG A 47 -18.88 11.89 -10.04
C ARG A 47 -19.94 11.43 -9.03
N ARG A 48 -19.98 10.13 -8.69
CA ARG A 48 -20.89 9.61 -7.67
C ARG A 48 -20.48 10.11 -6.28
N VAL A 49 -19.19 10.05 -5.95
CA VAL A 49 -18.66 10.54 -4.67
C VAL A 49 -18.84 12.05 -4.56
N GLU A 50 -18.48 12.81 -5.59
CA GLU A 50 -18.67 14.27 -5.60
C GLU A 50 -20.14 14.68 -5.43
N ARG A 51 -21.09 13.96 -6.03
CA ARG A 51 -22.53 14.20 -5.82
C ARG A 51 -22.96 13.84 -4.40
N GLN A 52 -22.46 12.73 -3.86
CA GLN A 52 -22.82 12.28 -2.52
C GLN A 52 -22.30 13.24 -1.44
N TYR A 53 -21.14 13.86 -1.67
CA TYR A 53 -20.48 14.78 -0.75
C TYR A 53 -20.41 16.21 -1.31
N ALA A 54 -21.42 16.61 -2.09
CA ALA A 54 -21.44 17.90 -2.78
C ALA A 54 -21.30 19.09 -1.83
N SER A 55 -21.84 18.98 -0.61
CA SER A 55 -21.71 20.00 0.43
C SER A 55 -20.26 20.21 0.89
N LEU A 56 -19.42 19.19 0.81
CA LEU A 56 -18.02 19.22 1.23
C LEU A 56 -17.07 19.65 0.11
N VAL A 57 -17.57 19.89 -1.12
CA VAL A 57 -16.69 20.26 -2.24
C VAL A 57 -16.14 21.68 -2.06
N GLN A 58 -16.96 22.59 -1.52
CA GLN A 58 -16.56 23.99 -1.29
C GLN A 58 -15.71 24.13 -0.03
N ASP A 59 -16.10 23.46 1.05
CA ASP A 59 -15.29 23.38 2.27
C ASP A 59 -15.05 21.91 2.69
N PRO A 60 -13.97 21.29 2.18
CA PRO A 60 -13.65 19.91 2.54
C PRO A 60 -13.29 19.71 4.00
N TYR A 61 -12.86 20.74 4.73
CA TYR A 61 -12.39 20.57 6.12
C TYR A 61 -13.53 20.37 7.12
N ASP A 62 -14.78 20.65 6.73
CA ASP A 62 -15.98 20.37 7.50
C ASP A 62 -16.32 18.87 7.59
N MET A 63 -15.59 18.01 6.88
CA MET A 63 -15.85 16.57 6.90
C MET A 63 -15.40 15.92 8.21
N ASP A 64 -16.20 14.97 8.71
CA ASP A 64 -15.75 14.07 9.76
C ASP A 64 -14.83 12.96 9.19
N TYR A 65 -14.11 12.26 10.07
CA TYR A 65 -13.19 11.19 9.64
C TYR A 65 -13.94 10.00 9.01
N LYS A 66 -15.24 9.81 9.29
CA LYS A 66 -16.04 8.71 8.75
C LYS A 66 -16.41 8.96 7.28
N ALA A 67 -16.77 10.19 6.93
CA ALA A 67 -16.94 10.66 5.56
C ALA A 67 -15.60 10.63 4.83
N ALA A 68 -14.53 11.10 5.48
CA ALA A 68 -13.18 11.07 4.95
C ALA A 68 -12.75 9.64 4.54
N HIS A 69 -12.96 8.64 5.40
CA HIS A 69 -12.71 7.22 5.12
C HIS A 69 -13.46 6.72 3.86
N LYS A 70 -14.73 7.08 3.71
CA LYS A 70 -15.53 6.71 2.54
C LYS A 70 -15.03 7.38 1.26
N ILE A 71 -14.62 8.65 1.33
CA ILE A 71 -14.10 9.41 0.18
C ILE A 71 -12.75 8.82 -0.26
N MET A 72 -11.80 8.60 0.65
CA MET A 72 -10.47 8.08 0.27
C MET A 72 -10.53 6.66 -0.29
N HIS A 73 -11.54 5.85 0.08
CA HIS A 73 -11.73 4.51 -0.49
C HIS A 73 -11.91 4.53 -2.00
N LEU A 74 -12.46 5.60 -2.57
CA LEU A 74 -12.54 5.75 -4.03
C LEU A 74 -11.15 5.71 -4.66
N SER A 75 -10.27 6.63 -4.28
CA SER A 75 -8.93 6.70 -4.86
C SER A 75 -8.12 5.46 -4.49
N MET A 76 -8.19 5.02 -3.23
CA MET A 76 -7.35 3.95 -2.70
C MET A 76 -7.75 2.55 -3.20
N LEU A 77 -9.04 2.26 -3.38
CA LEU A 77 -9.50 0.89 -3.69
C LEU A 77 -10.07 0.75 -5.10
N TYR A 78 -10.52 1.84 -5.72
CA TYR A 78 -11.19 1.79 -7.01
C TYR A 78 -10.29 2.30 -8.14
N ASP A 79 -9.75 3.51 -8.03
CA ASP A 79 -9.01 4.15 -9.13
C ASP A 79 -7.52 3.82 -9.14
N CYS A 80 -6.86 3.96 -7.99
CA CYS A 80 -5.40 3.99 -7.86
C CYS A 80 -4.80 2.94 -6.90
N PRO A 81 -5.36 1.73 -6.70
CA PRO A 81 -4.93 0.81 -5.63
C PRO A 81 -3.48 0.36 -5.77
N PHE A 82 -2.98 0.21 -7.00
CA PHE A 82 -1.59 -0.17 -7.22
C PHE A 82 -0.63 0.91 -6.74
N ILE A 83 -0.84 2.18 -7.13
CA ILE A 83 0.06 3.27 -6.74
C ILE A 83 -0.05 3.59 -5.25
N TYR A 84 -1.23 3.48 -4.62
CA TYR A 84 -1.34 3.60 -3.16
C TYR A 84 -0.56 2.52 -2.41
N ALA A 85 -0.68 1.25 -2.82
CA ALA A 85 0.08 0.17 -2.20
C ALA A 85 1.59 0.31 -2.45
N PHE A 86 1.97 0.76 -3.64
CA PHE A 86 3.36 0.96 -4.03
C PHE A 86 4.00 2.16 -3.30
N SER A 87 3.29 3.27 -3.17
CA SER A 87 3.78 4.47 -2.46
C SER A 87 4.07 4.18 -1.00
N GLY A 88 3.28 3.33 -0.33
CA GLY A 88 3.51 2.95 1.07
C GLY A 88 4.90 2.33 1.32
N GLN A 89 5.45 1.60 0.35
CA GLN A 89 6.82 1.05 0.47
C GLN A 89 7.88 2.16 0.41
N PHE A 90 7.65 3.20 -0.39
CA PHE A 90 8.53 4.36 -0.48
C PHE A 90 8.35 5.34 0.69
N SER A 91 7.13 5.46 1.23
CA SER A 91 6.88 6.16 2.49
C SER A 91 7.73 5.55 3.61
N LEU A 92 7.79 4.22 3.70
CA LEU A 92 8.67 3.52 4.65
C LEU A 92 10.15 3.87 4.43
N LEU A 93 10.65 3.85 3.20
CA LEU A 93 12.04 4.25 2.93
C LEU A 93 12.30 5.72 3.31
N LYS A 94 11.32 6.60 3.08
CA LYS A 94 11.44 8.03 3.39
C LYS A 94 11.48 8.30 4.89
N THR A 95 10.89 7.47 5.75
CA THR A 95 11.03 7.63 7.20
C THR A 95 12.46 7.35 7.67
N PHE A 96 13.23 6.53 6.96
CA PHE A 96 14.64 6.28 7.28
C PHE A 96 15.55 7.48 6.99
N THR A 97 15.02 8.56 6.44
CA THR A 97 15.81 9.78 6.17
C THR A 97 15.96 10.67 7.40
N ILE A 98 15.20 10.41 8.47
CA ILE A 98 15.31 11.12 9.74
C ILE A 98 16.37 10.42 10.60
N ALA A 99 17.58 11.00 10.62
CA ALA A 99 18.78 10.34 11.12
C ALA A 99 18.71 9.95 12.62
N SER A 100 17.99 10.73 13.43
CA SER A 100 17.83 10.47 14.86
C SER A 100 17.09 9.15 15.15
N GLY A 101 16.13 8.76 14.31
CA GLY A 101 15.28 7.59 14.55
C GLY A 101 15.89 6.27 14.09
N THR A 102 16.77 6.27 13.09
CA THR A 102 17.26 5.04 12.46
C THR A 102 18.18 4.21 13.35
N GLY A 103 18.89 4.83 14.29
CA GLY A 103 19.70 4.11 15.28
C GLY A 103 18.88 3.13 16.11
N LEU A 104 17.65 3.52 16.48
CA LEU A 104 16.72 2.62 17.17
C LEU A 104 16.28 1.46 16.25
N LEU A 105 15.95 1.74 15.00
CA LEU A 105 15.51 0.73 14.03
C LEU A 105 16.57 -0.35 13.80
N VAL A 106 17.84 0.04 13.69
CA VAL A 106 18.98 -0.89 13.60
C VAL A 106 19.13 -1.69 14.90
N LYS A 107 19.10 -1.02 16.07
CA LYS A 107 19.27 -1.67 17.39
C LYS A 107 18.20 -2.72 17.68
N THR A 108 16.95 -2.50 17.27
CA THR A 108 15.87 -3.49 17.42
C THR A 108 16.01 -4.71 16.51
N ARG A 109 16.89 -4.62 15.49
CA ARG A 109 17.11 -5.62 14.45
C ARG A 109 15.86 -5.96 13.61
N GLN A 110 14.79 -5.16 13.71
CA GLN A 110 13.58 -5.40 12.92
C GLN A 110 13.73 -4.92 11.47
N LEU A 111 14.55 -3.87 11.26
CA LEU A 111 14.90 -3.33 9.93
C LEU A 111 16.41 -3.34 9.68
N GLY A 112 17.21 -3.90 10.59
CA GLY A 112 18.65 -4.07 10.44
C GLY A 112 19.09 -5.54 10.22
N SER A 113 18.14 -6.46 10.03
CA SER A 113 18.43 -7.89 9.85
C SER A 113 17.55 -8.52 8.79
N SER A 114 18.17 -9.28 7.89
CA SER A 114 17.51 -10.01 6.80
C SER A 114 16.49 -11.05 7.29
N ALA A 115 16.68 -11.58 8.51
CA ALA A 115 15.78 -12.58 9.11
C ALA A 115 14.44 -11.98 9.57
N ASN A 116 14.43 -10.70 9.96
CA ASN A 116 13.25 -10.05 10.55
C ASN A 116 12.55 -9.08 9.58
N VAL A 117 13.29 -8.49 8.62
CA VAL A 117 12.78 -7.43 7.74
C VAL A 117 11.53 -7.84 6.99
N GLY A 118 11.46 -9.08 6.52
CA GLY A 118 10.30 -9.57 5.76
C GLY A 118 9.03 -9.64 6.58
N ARG A 119 9.12 -10.16 7.82
CA ARG A 119 8.00 -10.15 8.76
C ARG A 119 7.63 -8.71 9.15
N ARG A 120 8.60 -7.87 9.48
CA ARG A 120 8.37 -6.47 9.87
C ARG A 120 7.62 -5.67 8.80
N ILE A 121 8.00 -5.81 7.52
CA ILE A 121 7.31 -5.14 6.41
C ILE A 121 5.89 -5.68 6.24
N ASN A 122 5.71 -7.01 6.29
CA ASN A 122 4.38 -7.63 6.21
C ASN A 122 3.46 -7.18 7.35
N ASP A 123 3.95 -7.23 8.60
CA ASP A 123 3.19 -6.84 9.78
C ASP A 123 2.78 -5.36 9.72
N THR A 124 3.67 -4.49 9.24
CA THR A 124 3.35 -3.06 9.03
C THR A 124 2.23 -2.90 8.03
N GLY A 125 2.32 -3.60 6.89
CA GLY A 125 1.31 -3.56 5.84
C GLY A 125 -0.05 -4.06 6.33
N LEU A 126 -0.08 -5.18 7.06
CA LEU A 126 -1.31 -5.74 7.62
C LEU A 126 -1.91 -4.82 8.67
N ILE A 127 -1.15 -4.39 9.67
CA ILE A 127 -1.62 -3.45 10.71
C ILE A 127 -2.24 -2.21 10.06
N THR A 128 -1.53 -1.60 9.11
CA THR A 128 -2.00 -0.39 8.41
C THR A 128 -3.27 -0.68 7.61
N THR A 129 -3.33 -1.81 6.92
CA THR A 129 -4.51 -2.20 6.12
C THR A 129 -5.75 -2.39 7.01
N GLU A 130 -5.62 -2.98 8.19
CA GLU A 130 -6.74 -3.17 9.12
C GLU A 130 -7.41 -1.84 9.52
N PHE A 131 -6.62 -0.81 9.84
CA PHE A 131 -7.18 0.47 10.28
C PHE A 131 -7.38 1.50 9.16
N VAL A 132 -6.65 1.41 8.03
CA VAL A 132 -6.81 2.34 6.88
C VAL A 132 -7.90 1.89 5.91
N VAL A 133 -8.00 0.60 5.64
CA VAL A 133 -8.99 0.04 4.71
C VAL A 133 -10.20 -0.54 5.45
N GLY A 134 -10.00 -1.13 6.63
CA GLY A 134 -11.09 -1.69 7.42
C GLY A 134 -11.94 -0.60 8.03
N SER A 135 -11.43 0.03 9.10
CA SER A 135 -11.93 1.24 9.75
C SER A 135 -11.31 1.32 11.14
N LEU A 136 -10.95 2.51 11.61
CA LEU A 136 -10.51 2.75 13.00
C LEU A 136 -11.54 2.31 14.06
N ASP A 137 -12.82 2.27 13.68
CA ASP A 137 -13.92 1.96 14.58
C ASP A 137 -14.33 0.48 14.52
N SER A 138 -13.78 -0.28 13.58
CA SER A 138 -13.98 -1.73 13.50
C SER A 138 -13.19 -2.43 14.61
N GLU A 139 -13.65 -3.60 15.06
CA GLU A 139 -12.92 -4.40 16.04
C GLU A 139 -11.49 -4.71 15.59
N ARG A 140 -11.32 -5.09 14.30
CA ARG A 140 -10.00 -5.39 13.74
C ARG A 140 -9.11 -4.16 13.67
N GLY A 141 -9.64 -3.04 13.20
CA GLY A 141 -8.89 -1.79 13.06
C GLY A 141 -8.50 -1.18 14.39
N SER A 142 -9.37 -1.19 15.40
CA SER A 142 -9.03 -0.70 16.74
C SER A 142 -7.99 -1.59 17.43
N ARG A 143 -8.07 -2.93 17.27
CA ARG A 143 -7.02 -3.86 17.74
C ARG A 143 -5.68 -3.61 17.05
N ALA A 144 -5.68 -3.37 15.74
CA ALA A 144 -4.48 -3.07 14.97
C ALA A 144 -3.84 -1.74 15.39
N LEU A 145 -4.64 -0.68 15.56
CA LEU A 145 -4.14 0.61 16.01
C LEU A 145 -3.63 0.57 17.45
N ALA A 146 -4.37 -0.06 18.37
CA ALA A 146 -3.92 -0.29 19.73
C ALA A 146 -2.61 -1.09 19.77
N LYS A 147 -2.45 -2.08 18.89
CA LYS A 147 -1.19 -2.82 18.74
C LYS A 147 -0.04 -1.92 18.29
N MET A 148 -0.30 -1.07 17.30
CA MET A 148 0.66 -0.06 16.84
C MET A 148 1.09 0.86 17.98
N ASN A 149 0.13 1.38 18.74
CA ASN A 149 0.38 2.26 19.89
C ASN A 149 1.20 1.55 20.97
N TRP A 150 0.82 0.33 21.33
CA TRP A 150 1.53 -0.46 22.34
C TRP A 150 3.01 -0.67 21.95
N MET A 151 3.29 -0.97 20.68
CA MET A 151 4.66 -1.15 20.19
C MET A 151 5.47 0.15 20.23
N HIS A 152 4.88 1.29 19.84
CA HIS A 152 5.57 2.58 19.91
C HIS A 152 5.87 2.98 21.36
N ARG A 153 4.95 2.72 22.30
CA ARG A 153 5.17 3.00 23.73
C ARG A 153 6.33 2.22 24.34
N GLN A 154 6.69 1.05 23.80
CA GLN A 154 7.89 0.30 24.27
C GLN A 154 9.19 1.08 24.05
N TYR A 155 9.14 2.12 23.22
CA TYR A 155 10.27 2.97 22.86
C TYR A 155 9.92 4.46 22.95
N GLY A 156 8.90 4.83 23.74
CA GLY A 156 8.39 6.20 23.83
C GLY A 156 9.42 7.20 24.39
N ASP A 157 10.41 6.72 25.13
CA ASP A 157 11.57 7.49 25.59
C ASP A 157 12.58 7.82 24.47
N LYS A 158 12.45 7.16 23.31
CA LYS A 158 13.39 7.25 22.18
C LYS A 158 12.76 7.74 20.89
N ILE A 159 11.46 7.56 20.72
CA ILE A 159 10.71 8.04 19.55
C ILE A 159 10.10 9.39 19.90
N THR A 160 10.57 10.44 19.26
CA THR A 160 10.17 11.81 19.59
C THR A 160 8.84 12.20 18.94
N GLN A 161 8.14 13.18 19.51
CA GLN A 161 6.90 13.71 18.92
C GLN A 161 7.07 14.22 17.49
N PRO A 162 8.13 14.98 17.14
CA PRO A 162 8.36 15.39 15.75
C PRO A 162 8.60 14.20 14.80
N GLU A 163 9.25 13.13 15.23
CA GLU A 163 9.43 11.93 14.40
C GLU A 163 8.11 11.19 14.15
N MET A 164 7.24 11.12 15.16
CA MET A 164 5.88 10.56 15.01
C MET A 164 5.05 11.40 14.04
N LEU A 165 5.06 12.73 14.20
CA LEU A 165 4.34 13.66 13.31
C LEU A 165 4.90 13.62 11.88
N HIS A 166 6.21 13.48 11.71
CA HIS A 166 6.84 13.32 10.40
C HIS A 166 6.42 12.01 9.72
N THR A 167 6.41 10.91 10.46
CA THR A 167 5.95 9.61 9.95
C THR A 167 4.48 9.67 9.50
N LEU A 168 3.63 10.33 10.30
CA LEU A 168 2.24 10.60 9.93
C LEU A 168 2.16 11.42 8.64
N ALA A 169 2.91 12.51 8.55
CA ALA A 169 2.93 13.39 7.39
C ALA A 169 3.40 12.67 6.12
N VAL A 170 4.45 11.87 6.19
CA VAL A 170 4.96 11.06 5.06
C VAL A 170 3.92 10.05 4.59
N SER A 171 3.08 9.51 5.48
CA SER A 171 2.01 8.57 5.12
C SER A 171 0.91 9.23 4.29
N ILE A 172 0.67 10.53 4.49
CA ILE A 172 -0.30 11.35 3.74
C ILE A 172 0.32 11.92 2.46
N LEU A 173 1.42 12.66 2.60
CA LEU A 173 2.00 13.48 1.53
C LEU A 173 2.60 12.62 0.42
N GLU A 174 3.21 11.47 0.75
CA GLU A 174 3.73 10.57 -0.28
C GLU A 174 2.60 9.92 -1.07
N ALA A 175 1.52 9.48 -0.42
CA ALA A 175 0.40 8.91 -1.15
C ALA A 175 -0.18 9.91 -2.18
N ILE A 176 -0.34 11.18 -1.78
CA ILE A 176 -0.78 12.25 -2.68
C ILE A 176 0.23 12.46 -3.80
N ARG A 177 1.51 12.66 -3.48
CA ARG A 177 2.57 12.90 -4.46
C ARG A 177 2.67 11.79 -5.50
N TRP A 178 2.62 10.54 -5.05
CA TRP A 178 2.74 9.37 -5.92
C TRP A 178 1.56 9.23 -6.87
N VAL A 179 0.33 9.40 -6.37
CA VAL A 179 -0.87 9.36 -7.22
C VAL A 179 -0.84 10.48 -8.25
N ASP A 180 -0.62 11.73 -7.81
CA ASP A 180 -0.61 12.89 -8.71
C ASP A 180 0.49 12.78 -9.78
N THR A 181 1.63 12.18 -9.44
CA THR A 181 2.75 12.02 -10.40
C THR A 181 2.56 10.85 -11.36
N TYR A 182 2.09 9.69 -10.88
CA TYR A 182 2.22 8.41 -11.59
C TYR A 182 0.90 7.70 -11.93
N GLU A 183 -0.26 8.21 -11.49
CA GLU A 183 -1.55 7.69 -11.94
C GLU A 183 -2.15 8.46 -13.11
N TRP A 184 -3.20 7.83 -13.67
CA TRP A 184 -3.94 8.33 -14.82
C TRP A 184 -4.75 9.60 -14.55
N ARG A 185 -4.97 9.94 -13.27
CA ARG A 185 -5.51 11.22 -12.82
C ARG A 185 -4.85 11.63 -11.51
N GLU A 186 -4.90 12.93 -11.24
CA GLU A 186 -4.61 13.48 -9.92
C GLU A 186 -5.78 13.26 -8.96
N LEU A 187 -5.49 13.32 -7.68
CA LEU A 187 -6.52 13.39 -6.64
C LEU A 187 -7.20 14.76 -6.68
N THR A 188 -8.53 14.77 -6.53
CA THR A 188 -9.27 16.00 -6.27
C THR A 188 -8.87 16.58 -4.91
N TYR A 189 -9.11 17.88 -4.71
CA TYR A 189 -8.83 18.51 -3.42
C TYR A 189 -9.63 17.85 -2.27
N LEU A 190 -10.89 17.49 -2.53
CA LEU A 190 -11.74 16.73 -1.61
C LEU A 190 -11.09 15.40 -1.17
N GLU A 191 -10.52 14.64 -2.12
CA GLU A 191 -9.83 13.37 -1.82
C GLU A 191 -8.54 13.57 -1.02
N LYS A 192 -7.78 14.64 -1.32
CA LYS A 192 -6.55 15.00 -0.59
C LYS A 192 -6.85 15.37 0.87
N VAL A 193 -7.87 16.20 1.09
CA VAL A 193 -8.31 16.58 2.44
C VAL A 193 -8.90 15.38 3.17
N ALA A 194 -9.69 14.52 2.51
CA ALA A 194 -10.20 13.30 3.11
C ALA A 194 -9.08 12.36 3.61
N LEU A 195 -8.02 12.20 2.82
CA LEU A 195 -6.85 11.45 3.28
C LEU A 195 -6.25 12.09 4.54
N PHE A 196 -6.02 13.41 4.52
CA PHE A 196 -5.49 14.14 5.66
C PHE A 196 -6.37 14.02 6.91
N VAL A 197 -7.68 14.26 6.82
CA VAL A 197 -8.60 14.26 7.97
C VAL A 197 -8.62 12.90 8.67
N TYR A 198 -8.62 11.80 7.91
CA TYR A 198 -8.60 10.47 8.50
C TYR A 198 -7.27 10.12 9.14
N TRP A 199 -6.16 10.45 8.50
CA TRP A 199 -4.85 10.25 9.11
C TRP A 199 -4.63 11.18 10.31
N ARG A 200 -5.22 12.37 10.34
CA ARG A 200 -5.25 13.22 11.54
C ARG A 200 -5.95 12.50 12.70
N GLU A 201 -7.08 11.83 12.44
CA GLU A 201 -7.75 11.00 13.45
C GLU A 201 -6.86 9.84 13.93
N ILE A 202 -6.14 9.18 13.01
CA ILE A 202 -5.14 8.17 13.39
C ILE A 202 -4.11 8.80 14.33
N GLY A 203 -3.50 9.93 13.94
CA GLY A 203 -2.51 10.61 14.76
C GLY A 203 -3.03 11.00 16.15
N ASN A 204 -4.26 11.50 16.24
CA ASN A 204 -4.93 11.79 17.51
C ASN A 204 -5.05 10.53 18.38
N ARG A 205 -5.53 9.42 17.81
CA ARG A 205 -5.62 8.13 18.52
C ARG A 205 -4.27 7.48 18.81
N MET A 206 -3.18 7.94 18.18
CA MET A 206 -1.81 7.56 18.52
C MET A 206 -1.17 8.48 19.58
N GLY A 207 -1.86 9.55 20.00
CA GLY A 207 -1.32 10.54 20.93
C GLY A 207 -0.33 11.52 20.31
N ILE A 208 -0.33 11.68 18.98
CA ILE A 208 0.53 12.65 18.29
C ILE A 208 0.03 14.07 18.59
N LYS A 209 0.91 14.88 19.16
CA LYS A 209 0.66 16.27 19.52
C LYS A 209 0.93 17.22 18.35
N ASP A 210 0.31 18.39 18.40
CA ASP A 210 0.58 19.52 17.50
C ASP A 210 0.44 19.20 16.01
N ILE A 211 -0.48 18.31 15.65
CA ILE A 211 -0.79 18.01 14.24
C ILE A 211 -1.34 19.29 13.60
N PRO A 212 -0.71 19.82 12.53
CA PRO A 212 -1.18 21.02 11.85
C PRO A 212 -2.65 20.89 11.41
N PRO A 213 -3.43 21.99 11.42
CA PRO A 213 -4.88 21.91 11.24
C PRO A 213 -5.31 21.59 9.81
N THR A 214 -4.44 21.87 8.83
CA THR A 214 -4.69 21.69 7.39
C THR A 214 -3.57 20.90 6.72
N LEU A 215 -3.89 20.29 5.58
CA LEU A 215 -2.94 19.57 4.72
C LEU A 215 -1.78 20.47 4.29
N GLU A 216 -2.07 21.73 3.95
CA GLU A 216 -1.07 22.72 3.52
C GLU A 216 -0.10 23.03 4.66
N LYS A 217 -0.63 23.26 5.87
CA LYS A 217 0.20 23.52 7.05
C LYS A 217 1.01 22.30 7.47
N LEU A 218 0.48 21.09 7.27
CA LEU A 218 1.24 19.85 7.45
C LEU A 218 2.40 19.76 6.44
N ALA A 219 2.18 20.13 5.19
CA ALA A 219 3.23 20.15 4.17
C ALA A 219 4.32 21.20 4.45
N GLU A 220 3.93 22.41 4.88
CA GLU A 220 4.84 23.46 5.34
C GLU A 220 5.68 22.97 6.52
N TRP A 221 5.04 22.46 7.57
CA TRP A 221 5.72 21.92 8.75
C TRP A 221 6.70 20.80 8.37
N THR A 222 6.28 19.87 7.51
CA THR A 222 7.12 18.76 7.05
C THR A 222 8.36 19.25 6.33
N LYS A 223 8.21 20.24 5.45
CA LYS A 223 9.32 20.84 4.71
C LYS A 223 10.32 21.49 5.67
N GLU A 224 9.85 22.25 6.65
CA GLU A 224 10.72 22.90 7.64
C GLU A 224 11.42 21.88 8.56
N TYR A 225 10.69 20.91 9.10
CA TYR A 225 11.28 19.85 9.92
C TYR A 225 12.34 19.06 9.14
N GLN A 226 12.06 18.73 7.88
CA GLN A 226 13.02 18.02 7.04
C GLN A 226 14.28 18.84 6.77
N LYS A 227 14.27 20.18 6.74
CA LYS A 227 15.49 20.99 6.55
C LYS A 227 16.60 20.64 7.55
N THR A 228 16.24 20.36 8.79
CA THR A 228 17.20 20.08 9.87
C THR A 228 17.30 18.59 10.22
N ALA A 229 16.20 17.85 10.18
CA ALA A 229 16.17 16.46 10.62
C ALA A 229 16.56 15.44 9.54
N MET A 230 16.37 15.81 8.26
CA MET A 230 16.67 14.94 7.12
C MET A 230 18.15 15.03 6.75
N ALA A 231 18.93 14.06 7.19
CA ALA A 231 20.38 14.03 7.02
C ALA A 231 20.88 12.60 6.81
N TYR A 232 22.05 12.46 6.19
CA TYR A 232 22.70 11.16 6.05
C TYR A 232 23.16 10.59 7.40
N SER A 233 23.04 9.27 7.56
CA SER A 233 23.60 8.48 8.65
C SER A 233 23.80 7.04 8.15
N ASP A 234 24.85 6.35 8.62
CA ASP A 234 25.10 4.95 8.25
C ASP A 234 23.91 4.05 8.62
N ASN A 235 23.20 4.36 9.72
CA ASN A 235 22.00 3.63 10.11
C ASN A 235 20.86 3.78 9.10
N ASN A 236 20.74 4.94 8.44
CA ASN A 236 19.77 5.15 7.37
C ASN A 236 20.04 4.19 6.22
N ARG A 237 21.32 4.11 5.82
CA ARG A 237 21.76 3.24 4.73
C ARG A 237 21.53 1.77 5.05
N ILE A 238 21.82 1.34 6.29
CA ILE A 238 21.57 -0.04 6.74
C ILE A 238 20.08 -0.37 6.64
N CYS A 239 19.19 0.48 7.16
CA CYS A 239 17.75 0.25 7.09
C CYS A 239 17.25 0.20 5.65
N ALA A 240 17.68 1.15 4.82
CA ALA A 240 17.27 1.22 3.42
C ALA A 240 17.77 0.01 2.61
N ASP A 241 19.04 -0.40 2.77
CA ASP A 241 19.59 -1.56 2.07
C ASP A 241 18.87 -2.85 2.47
N MET A 242 18.57 -3.05 3.76
CA MET A 242 17.79 -4.21 4.21
C MET A 242 16.40 -4.27 3.58
N SER A 243 15.72 -3.12 3.48
CA SER A 243 14.41 -3.04 2.81
C SER A 243 14.50 -3.24 1.30
N LEU A 244 15.50 -2.66 0.63
CA LEU A 244 15.72 -2.86 -0.81
C LEU A 244 16.05 -4.32 -1.13
N GLU A 245 16.93 -4.96 -0.36
CA GLU A 245 17.26 -6.37 -0.56
C GLU A 245 16.03 -7.26 -0.36
N PHE A 246 15.12 -6.91 0.55
CA PHE A 246 13.83 -7.58 0.66
C PHE A 246 13.00 -7.45 -0.62
N PHE A 247 12.86 -6.24 -1.18
CA PHE A 247 12.11 -6.04 -2.44
C PHE A 247 12.75 -6.74 -3.66
N LEU A 248 14.05 -7.03 -3.61
CA LEU A 248 14.79 -7.70 -4.69
C LEU A 248 14.82 -9.23 -4.58
N LYS A 249 14.19 -9.84 -3.57
CA LYS A 249 14.24 -11.31 -3.35
C LYS A 249 13.76 -12.12 -4.55
N HIS A 250 12.72 -11.66 -5.24
CA HIS A 250 12.16 -12.31 -6.43
C HIS A 250 12.78 -11.84 -7.76
N VAL A 251 13.76 -10.92 -7.70
CA VAL A 251 14.46 -10.42 -8.88
C VAL A 251 15.68 -11.30 -9.15
N SER A 252 15.76 -11.86 -10.35
CA SER A 252 16.90 -12.67 -10.80
C SER A 252 18.21 -11.88 -10.72
N SER A 253 19.31 -12.54 -10.36
CA SER A 253 20.61 -11.91 -10.10
C SER A 253 21.05 -10.91 -11.19
N PRO A 254 20.95 -11.22 -12.50
CA PRO A 254 21.36 -10.30 -13.57
C PRO A 254 20.56 -8.99 -13.60
N LEU A 255 19.29 -9.03 -13.18
CA LEU A 255 18.40 -7.87 -13.24
C LEU A 255 18.47 -7.00 -11.98
N ARG A 256 19.05 -7.49 -10.87
CA ARG A 256 19.09 -6.75 -9.59
C ARG A 256 19.73 -5.38 -9.72
N GLY A 257 20.82 -5.27 -10.49
CA GLY A 257 21.48 -3.97 -10.72
C GLY A 257 20.60 -2.97 -11.46
N VAL A 258 19.80 -3.44 -12.43
CA VAL A 258 18.82 -2.61 -13.16
C VAL A 258 17.71 -2.17 -12.21
N PHE A 259 17.12 -3.10 -11.45
CA PHE A 259 16.05 -2.77 -10.50
C PHE A 259 16.51 -1.80 -9.41
N ARG A 260 17.74 -1.93 -8.90
CA ARG A 260 18.30 -0.93 -7.96
C ARG A 260 18.30 0.47 -8.59
N LYS A 261 18.76 0.62 -9.84
CA LYS A 261 18.73 1.92 -10.53
C LYS A 261 17.31 2.45 -10.72
N VAL A 262 16.34 1.58 -10.99
CA VAL A 262 14.92 1.94 -11.09
C VAL A 262 14.39 2.44 -9.73
N LEU A 263 14.65 1.72 -8.63
CA LEU A 263 14.25 2.13 -7.28
C LEU A 263 14.87 3.47 -6.91
N MET A 264 16.14 3.71 -7.26
CA MET A 264 16.80 5.00 -7.03
C MET A 264 16.19 6.13 -7.86
N ALA A 265 15.71 5.85 -9.07
CA ALA A 265 15.07 6.85 -9.92
C ALA A 265 13.69 7.28 -9.40
N LEU A 266 13.07 6.48 -8.53
CA LEU A 266 11.78 6.76 -7.90
C LEU A 266 11.88 7.54 -6.59
N LEU A 267 13.09 7.62 -6.00
CA LEU A 267 13.37 8.41 -4.81
C LEU A 267 13.74 9.85 -5.20
N GLU A 268 13.20 10.83 -4.46
CA GLU A 268 13.55 12.23 -4.68
C GLU A 268 15.03 12.48 -4.37
N PRO A 269 15.67 13.50 -4.99
CA PRO A 269 17.10 13.76 -4.81
C PRO A 269 17.53 13.82 -3.34
N ARG A 270 16.81 14.61 -2.54
CA ARG A 270 17.09 14.77 -1.11
C ARG A 270 16.89 13.47 -0.32
N THR A 271 15.88 12.67 -0.68
CA THR A 271 15.64 11.33 -0.11
C THR A 271 16.83 10.41 -0.40
N ARG A 272 17.33 10.38 -1.65
CA ARG A 272 18.52 9.58 -1.99
C ARG A 272 19.76 10.01 -1.22
N GLU A 273 20.01 11.31 -1.14
CA GLU A 273 21.17 11.86 -0.42
C GLU A 273 21.15 11.47 1.06
N ALA A 274 20.01 11.62 1.73
CA ALA A 274 19.86 11.25 3.14
C ALA A 274 19.94 9.73 3.39
N LEU A 275 19.66 8.91 2.38
CA LEU A 275 19.85 7.44 2.44
C LEU A 275 21.26 7.01 1.97
N GLY A 276 22.09 7.93 1.48
CA GLY A 276 23.44 7.65 0.98
C GLY A 276 23.48 6.98 -0.38
N TYR A 277 22.44 7.13 -1.21
CA TYR A 277 22.41 6.55 -2.56
C TYR A 277 22.87 7.53 -3.64
N ALA A 278 23.71 7.05 -4.54
CA ALA A 278 24.11 7.80 -5.72
C ALA A 278 22.92 8.08 -6.66
N ALA A 279 22.99 9.19 -7.39
CA ALA A 279 22.00 9.49 -8.40
C ALA A 279 22.08 8.53 -9.59
N PRO A 280 20.93 7.97 -10.05
CA PRO A 280 20.89 7.31 -11.34
C PRO A 280 21.06 8.35 -12.46
N SER A 281 21.50 7.92 -13.64
CA SER A 281 21.64 8.84 -14.78
C SER A 281 20.30 9.48 -15.16
N ALA A 282 20.34 10.69 -15.72
CA ALA A 282 19.15 11.41 -16.18
C ALA A 282 18.31 10.58 -17.18
N THR A 283 18.96 9.75 -18.00
CA THR A 283 18.30 8.81 -18.91
C THR A 283 17.46 7.79 -18.16
N VAL A 284 18.00 7.16 -17.10
CA VAL A 284 17.23 6.18 -16.30
C VAL A 284 16.06 6.86 -15.61
N GLN A 285 16.27 8.04 -15.02
CA GLN A 285 15.20 8.81 -14.39
C GLN A 285 14.06 9.11 -15.38
N THR A 286 14.42 9.57 -16.58
CA THR A 286 13.47 9.88 -17.64
C THR A 286 12.72 8.63 -18.09
N LEU A 287 13.42 7.52 -18.34
CA LEU A 287 12.80 6.26 -18.77
C LEU A 287 11.81 5.72 -17.73
N VAL A 288 12.18 5.73 -16.45
CA VAL A 288 11.30 5.29 -15.36
C VAL A 288 10.07 6.19 -15.28
N TYR A 289 10.24 7.51 -15.30
CA TYR A 289 9.12 8.45 -15.32
C TYR A 289 8.20 8.20 -16.52
N ARG A 290 8.76 8.09 -17.73
CA ARG A 290 8.00 7.84 -18.96
C ARG A 290 7.27 6.50 -18.94
N PHE A 291 7.87 5.45 -18.36
CA PHE A 291 7.21 4.16 -18.17
C PHE A 291 5.94 4.31 -17.32
N PHE A 292 6.01 4.97 -16.17
CA PHE A 292 4.82 5.18 -15.33
C PHE A 292 3.79 6.09 -16.00
N ARG A 293 4.22 7.13 -16.74
CA ARG A 293 3.28 7.98 -17.51
C ARG A 293 2.62 7.21 -18.67
N LEU A 294 3.34 6.31 -19.32
CA LEU A 294 2.77 5.42 -20.34
C LEU A 294 1.76 4.45 -19.71
N ARG A 295 2.11 3.83 -18.58
CA ARG A 295 1.17 2.99 -17.81
C ARG A 295 -0.09 3.79 -17.46
N ALA A 296 0.07 4.99 -16.91
CA ALA A 296 -1.05 5.87 -16.56
C ALA A 296 -1.93 6.15 -17.77
N PHE A 297 -1.35 6.48 -18.92
CA PHE A 297 -2.08 6.68 -20.16
C PHE A 297 -2.86 5.41 -20.59
N VAL A 298 -2.19 4.25 -20.63
CA VAL A 298 -2.82 2.97 -21.00
C VAL A 298 -3.98 2.64 -20.05
N VAL A 299 -3.77 2.76 -18.74
CA VAL A 299 -4.82 2.50 -17.73
C VAL A 299 -5.98 3.48 -17.89
N GLY A 300 -5.70 4.76 -18.10
CA GLY A 300 -6.69 5.83 -18.19
C GLY A 300 -7.53 5.80 -19.47
N HIS A 301 -6.97 5.32 -20.58
CA HIS A 301 -7.61 5.40 -21.90
C HIS A 301 -7.98 4.06 -22.52
N LEU A 302 -7.30 2.97 -22.16
CA LEU A 302 -7.45 1.67 -22.85
C LEU A 302 -8.09 0.58 -21.98
N PHE A 303 -8.11 0.69 -20.66
CA PHE A 303 -8.74 -0.32 -19.78
C PHE A 303 -10.09 0.15 -19.26
N LEU A 304 -11.10 -0.71 -19.15
CA LEU A 304 -12.33 -0.33 -18.45
C LEU A 304 -12.03 0.02 -16.97
N PRO A 305 -12.74 0.98 -16.36
CA PRO A 305 -12.64 1.21 -14.92
C PRO A 305 -13.10 -0.04 -14.16
N ARG A 306 -12.61 -0.25 -12.94
CA ARG A 306 -13.03 -1.37 -12.10
C ARG A 306 -14.55 -1.34 -11.92
N LEU A 307 -15.20 -2.49 -11.83
CA LEU A 307 -16.65 -2.52 -11.55
C LEU A 307 -16.94 -2.50 -10.05
N ARG A 308 -15.98 -2.92 -9.23
CA ARG A 308 -16.06 -3.01 -7.77
C ARG A 308 -14.71 -2.57 -7.16
N PRO A 309 -14.70 -2.01 -5.95
CA PRO A 309 -13.46 -1.69 -5.26
C PRO A 309 -12.65 -2.97 -5.01
N LEU A 310 -11.32 -2.83 -5.01
CA LEU A 310 -10.41 -3.85 -4.52
C LEU A 310 -10.63 -4.03 -3.01
N ASP A 311 -10.62 -5.28 -2.56
CA ASP A 311 -10.67 -5.62 -1.14
C ASP A 311 -9.36 -6.28 -0.72
N PRO A 312 -8.41 -5.52 -0.13
CA PRO A 312 -7.14 -6.04 0.34
C PRO A 312 -7.22 -6.65 1.75
N LEU A 313 -8.37 -6.59 2.43
CA LEU A 313 -8.49 -7.08 3.80
C LEU A 313 -8.33 -8.60 3.85
N ALA A 314 -7.57 -9.06 4.85
CA ALA A 314 -7.45 -10.48 5.14
C ALA A 314 -8.82 -11.10 5.44
N LYS A 315 -8.99 -12.34 4.97
CA LYS A 315 -10.22 -13.13 5.14
C LYS A 315 -10.12 -13.97 6.40
N GLU A 316 -11.20 -13.96 7.17
CA GLU A 316 -11.32 -14.76 8.37
C GLU A 316 -11.61 -16.23 8.00
N ASP A 317 -10.87 -17.14 8.62
CA ASP A 317 -11.21 -18.55 8.61
C ASP A 317 -12.24 -18.85 9.68
N ARG A 318 -13.46 -19.21 9.27
CA ARG A 318 -14.58 -19.51 10.18
C ARG A 318 -14.26 -20.58 11.22
N LYS A 319 -13.32 -21.49 10.97
CA LYS A 319 -12.98 -22.57 11.92
C LYS A 319 -12.03 -22.10 13.01
N SER A 320 -11.05 -21.26 12.67
CA SER A 320 -10.01 -20.83 13.61
C SER A 320 -10.21 -19.42 14.15
N GLY A 321 -11.06 -18.61 13.50
CA GLY A 321 -11.20 -17.18 13.75
C GLY A 321 -9.97 -16.36 13.32
N ARG A 322 -9.00 -16.98 12.62
CA ARG A 322 -7.73 -16.33 12.24
C ARG A 322 -7.83 -15.71 10.86
N LEU A 323 -7.10 -14.61 10.68
CA LEU A 323 -7.09 -13.82 9.46
C LEU A 323 -5.98 -14.30 8.51
N HIS A 324 -6.32 -14.39 7.23
CA HIS A 324 -5.40 -14.77 6.17
C HIS A 324 -5.41 -13.76 5.02
N PRO A 325 -4.25 -13.19 4.63
CA PRO A 325 -4.16 -12.31 3.47
C PRO A 325 -4.62 -13.04 2.20
N GLY A 326 -5.39 -12.33 1.36
CA GLY A 326 -5.89 -12.88 0.09
C GLY A 326 -4.84 -12.90 -1.03
N GLN A 327 -3.77 -12.11 -0.88
CA GLN A 327 -2.66 -12.03 -1.82
C GLN A 327 -1.34 -12.30 -1.09
N GLN A 328 -0.44 -12.99 -1.78
CA GLN A 328 0.91 -13.24 -1.29
C GLN A 328 1.77 -12.02 -1.52
N THR A 329 2.55 -11.63 -0.52
CA THR A 329 3.65 -10.68 -0.71
C THR A 329 4.93 -11.46 -1.06
N ILE A 330 6.09 -10.80 -1.02
CA ILE A 330 7.37 -11.43 -1.30
C ILE A 330 7.63 -12.65 -0.39
N GLU A 331 7.26 -12.54 0.88
CA GLU A 331 7.27 -13.66 1.82
C GLU A 331 5.83 -13.97 2.23
N PRO A 332 5.38 -15.24 2.20
CA PRO A 332 3.98 -15.59 2.36
C PRO A 332 3.53 -15.61 3.84
N TRP A 333 3.86 -14.57 4.60
CA TRP A 333 3.44 -14.43 6.00
C TRP A 333 1.92 -14.49 6.12
N TYR A 334 1.44 -15.39 6.97
CA TYR A 334 0.03 -15.63 7.30
C TYR A 334 -0.83 -16.20 6.17
N VAL A 335 -0.23 -16.54 5.04
CA VAL A 335 -0.95 -17.13 3.90
C VAL A 335 -1.24 -18.60 4.19
N LYS A 336 -2.48 -19.03 3.90
CA LYS A 336 -2.89 -20.43 4.08
C LYS A 336 -1.97 -21.39 3.33
N ASP A 337 -1.58 -22.46 4.00
CA ASP A 337 -0.85 -23.56 3.35
C ASP A 337 -1.82 -24.41 2.53
N THR A 338 -1.99 -24.03 1.25
CA THR A 338 -2.75 -24.78 0.27
C THR A 338 -1.88 -25.10 -0.95
N ALA A 339 -2.22 -26.15 -1.69
CA ALA A 339 -1.53 -26.51 -2.92
C ALA A 339 -1.53 -25.35 -3.94
N TRP A 340 -2.65 -24.63 -4.04
CA TRP A 340 -2.76 -23.45 -4.90
C TRP A 340 -1.80 -22.33 -4.47
N ASN A 341 -1.76 -22.00 -3.17
CA ASN A 341 -0.88 -20.96 -2.66
C ASN A 341 0.60 -21.34 -2.80
N LYS A 342 0.96 -22.61 -2.61
CA LYS A 342 2.32 -23.11 -2.87
C LYS A 342 2.68 -23.02 -4.35
N PHE A 343 1.74 -23.35 -5.25
CA PHE A 343 1.94 -23.23 -6.69
C PHE A 343 2.17 -21.78 -7.12
N VAL A 344 1.36 -20.84 -6.64
CA VAL A 344 1.54 -19.40 -6.91
C VAL A 344 2.90 -18.91 -6.39
N ALA A 345 3.25 -19.25 -5.14
CA ALA A 345 4.52 -18.86 -4.54
C ALA A 345 5.73 -19.40 -5.33
N PHE A 346 5.63 -20.65 -5.81
CA PHE A 346 6.65 -21.26 -6.65
C PHE A 346 6.87 -20.47 -7.95
N LEU A 347 5.80 -20.02 -8.62
CA LEU A 347 5.90 -19.23 -9.85
C LEU A 347 6.53 -17.85 -9.62
N THR A 348 6.30 -17.24 -8.46
CA THR A 348 6.77 -15.86 -8.19
C THR A 348 8.12 -15.79 -7.49
N GLY A 349 8.49 -16.81 -6.72
CA GLY A 349 9.65 -16.76 -5.81
C GLY A 349 10.39 -18.08 -5.59
N GLY A 350 10.02 -19.13 -6.31
CA GLY A 350 10.63 -20.46 -6.16
C GLY A 350 10.29 -21.15 -4.84
N THR A 351 11.03 -22.21 -4.51
CA THR A 351 10.73 -23.10 -3.38
C THR A 351 11.10 -22.52 -2.01
N GLN A 352 11.84 -21.41 -1.96
CA GLN A 352 12.33 -20.80 -0.71
C GLN A 352 11.24 -20.08 0.08
N TYR A 353 10.19 -19.59 -0.59
CA TYR A 353 9.15 -18.73 -0.03
C TYR A 353 7.78 -19.39 -0.15
N LEU A 354 7.70 -20.68 0.20
CA LEU A 354 6.43 -21.42 0.21
C LEU A 354 5.67 -21.19 1.53
N PRO A 355 4.33 -21.02 1.49
CA PRO A 355 3.51 -21.00 2.69
C PRO A 355 3.74 -22.24 3.56
N GLY A 356 3.73 -22.05 4.88
CA GLY A 356 3.92 -23.11 5.86
C GLY A 356 4.19 -22.57 7.27
N PRO A 357 4.53 -23.44 8.23
CA PRO A 357 4.68 -23.06 9.65
C PRO A 357 5.69 -21.94 9.90
N LYS A 358 6.79 -21.91 9.13
CA LYS A 358 7.80 -20.83 9.19
C LYS A 358 7.20 -19.44 8.98
N PHE A 359 6.20 -19.34 8.09
CA PHE A 359 5.52 -18.11 7.73
C PHE A 359 4.15 -17.99 8.41
N LYS A 360 3.90 -18.76 9.47
CA LYS A 360 2.65 -18.72 10.24
C LYS A 360 1.40 -18.95 9.40
N SER A 361 1.38 -20.02 8.61
CA SER A 361 0.26 -20.35 7.73
C SER A 361 -1.08 -20.58 8.44
N GLU A 362 -1.10 -20.65 9.76
CA GLU A 362 -2.29 -20.63 10.63
C GLU A 362 -2.99 -19.26 10.70
N GLY A 363 -2.39 -18.21 10.14
CA GLY A 363 -2.98 -16.86 10.10
C GLY A 363 -2.62 -16.01 11.31
N TYR A 364 -3.22 -14.83 11.43
CA TYR A 364 -2.95 -13.88 12.51
C TYR A 364 -4.22 -13.36 13.18
N LEU A 365 -4.05 -12.79 14.37
CA LEU A 365 -4.97 -11.81 14.96
C LEU A 365 -4.27 -10.45 15.04
N PRO A 366 -4.98 -9.31 14.92
CA PRO A 366 -4.33 -7.99 14.84
C PRO A 366 -3.40 -7.67 16.02
N GLU A 367 -3.76 -8.08 17.24
CA GLU A 367 -2.96 -7.87 18.46
C GLU A 367 -1.69 -8.74 18.54
N GLU A 368 -1.57 -9.76 17.70
CA GLU A 368 -0.39 -10.64 17.63
C GLU A 368 0.67 -10.13 16.64
N LEU A 369 0.34 -9.18 15.77
CA LEU A 369 1.27 -8.68 14.73
C LEU A 369 2.51 -7.99 15.34
N GLY A 370 3.65 -8.04 14.66
CA GLY A 370 4.91 -7.49 15.14
C GLY A 370 5.90 -8.55 15.65
N PRO A 371 6.98 -8.14 16.34
CA PRO A 371 8.01 -9.07 16.81
C PRO A 371 7.45 -10.25 17.63
N ALA A 372 7.97 -11.46 17.41
CA ALA A 372 7.44 -12.68 18.03
C ALA A 372 7.35 -12.61 19.57
N LYS A 373 8.32 -11.97 20.21
CA LYS A 373 8.34 -11.74 21.66
C LYS A 373 7.15 -10.91 22.19
N PHE A 374 6.49 -10.14 21.34
CA PHE A 374 5.38 -9.26 21.72
C PHE A 374 4.00 -9.88 21.48
N GLU A 375 3.92 -11.06 20.87
CA GLU A 375 2.65 -11.71 20.53
C GLU A 375 1.77 -11.93 21.75
N LYS A 376 2.35 -12.53 22.80
CA LYS A 376 1.61 -12.85 24.03
C LYS A 376 1.57 -11.68 25.01
N ILE A 377 2.69 -10.97 25.16
CA ILE A 377 2.86 -9.92 26.17
C ILE A 377 1.91 -8.73 25.93
N ALA A 378 1.66 -8.39 24.66
CA ALA A 378 0.85 -7.23 24.34
C ALA A 378 -0.67 -7.48 24.44
N LYS A 379 -1.11 -8.74 24.47
CA LYS A 379 -2.50 -9.13 24.18
C LYS A 379 -3.52 -8.35 25.02
N ASP A 380 -3.45 -8.46 26.34
CA ASP A 380 -4.46 -7.89 27.23
C ASP A 380 -4.46 -6.35 27.19
N ALA A 381 -3.28 -5.74 27.17
CA ALA A 381 -3.15 -4.29 27.07
C ALA A 381 -3.71 -3.74 25.74
N VAL A 382 -3.47 -4.45 24.64
CA VAL A 382 -3.97 -4.07 23.31
C VAL A 382 -5.48 -4.23 23.23
N LEU A 383 -6.05 -5.33 23.73
CA LEU A 383 -7.50 -5.53 23.72
C LEU A 383 -8.22 -4.47 24.56
N LYS A 384 -7.70 -4.15 25.75
CA LYS A 384 -8.24 -3.08 26.61
C LYS A 384 -8.21 -1.72 25.92
N GLU A 385 -7.10 -1.35 25.27
CA GLU A 385 -7.02 -0.08 24.53
C GLU A 385 -7.94 -0.08 23.29
N ALA A 386 -8.06 -1.20 22.59
CA ALA A 386 -8.96 -1.34 21.45
C ALA A 386 -10.44 -1.17 21.83
N GLU A 387 -10.84 -1.60 23.02
CA GLU A 387 -12.16 -1.31 23.60
C GLU A 387 -12.32 0.18 23.91
N ALA A 388 -11.34 0.80 24.57
CA ALA A 388 -11.36 2.24 24.85
C ALA A 388 -11.45 3.09 23.57
N GLN A 389 -10.71 2.72 22.51
CA GLN A 389 -10.77 3.41 21.22
C GLN A 389 -12.15 3.29 20.55
N ARG A 390 -12.84 2.15 20.70
CA ARG A 390 -14.21 1.99 20.19
C ARG A 390 -15.23 2.77 21.00
N ALA A 391 -15.09 2.83 22.32
CA ALA A 391 -15.93 3.68 23.18
C ALA A 391 -15.77 5.17 22.80
N TYR A 392 -14.53 5.64 22.66
CA TYR A 392 -14.22 6.98 22.18
C TYR A 392 -14.83 7.30 20.80
N ALA A 393 -14.83 6.33 19.88
CA ALA A 393 -15.47 6.49 18.57
C ALA A 393 -17.00 6.58 18.65
N ALA A 394 -17.62 5.89 19.62
CA ALA A 394 -19.06 5.96 19.87
C ALA A 394 -19.48 7.33 20.42
N GLU A 395 -18.59 8.00 21.13
CA GLU A 395 -18.77 9.35 21.69
C GLU A 395 -18.39 10.48 20.70
N GLY A 396 -18.06 10.14 19.44
CA GLY A 396 -17.84 11.13 18.37
C GLY A 396 -16.39 11.33 17.93
N GLY A 397 -15.42 10.64 18.53
CA GLY A 397 -14.00 10.70 18.14
C GLY A 397 -13.38 12.09 18.34
N ALA A 398 -12.31 12.43 17.61
CA ALA A 398 -11.53 13.64 17.93
C ALA A 398 -12.26 14.92 17.56
N ALA A 399 -13.20 14.82 16.62
CA ALA A 399 -14.06 15.93 16.23
C ALA A 399 -14.90 16.46 17.40
N VAL A 400 -15.26 15.60 18.35
CA VAL A 400 -16.10 15.96 19.51
C VAL A 400 -15.28 16.05 20.80
N LEU A 401 -14.40 15.08 21.04
CA LEU A 401 -13.70 14.94 22.32
C LEU A 401 -12.25 15.44 22.31
N GLY A 402 -11.70 15.79 21.14
CA GLY A 402 -10.28 16.06 20.97
C GLY A 402 -9.41 14.81 21.11
N CYS A 403 -8.10 14.97 21.33
CA CYS A 403 -7.18 13.85 21.47
C CYS A 403 -7.51 13.02 22.74
N PRO A 404 -7.82 11.71 22.62
CA PRO A 404 -8.26 10.89 23.75
C PRO A 404 -7.11 10.48 24.66
N PHE A 405 -5.88 10.57 24.15
CA PHE A 405 -4.69 10.12 24.84
C PHE A 405 -3.72 11.30 25.02
N ARG A 406 -4.00 12.15 26.00
CA ARG A 406 -2.98 13.05 26.56
C ARG A 406 -2.00 12.18 27.35
N PHE A 407 -0.89 11.82 26.73
CA PHE A 407 0.28 11.26 27.42
C PHE A 407 1.20 12.37 27.89
#